data_AF-A0AA95L8H0-F1
#
_entry.id   AF-A0AA95L8H0-F1
#
_cell.length_a   1.000
_cell.length_b   1.000
_cell.length_c   1.000
_cell.angle_alpha   90.00
_cell.angle_beta   90.00
_cell.angle_gamma   90.00
#
_symmetry.space_group_name_H-M   'P 1'
#
loop_
_entity.id
_entity.type
_entity.pdbx_description
1 polymer ?
#
loop_
_entity_poly.entity_id
_entity_poly.type
_entity_poly.pdbx_seq_one_letter_code
_entity_poly.pdbx_strand_id
1 'polypeptide(L)'
;MAKIKINKIEAAIFLGISIELIDYFTKNCPKSGETRTLPVQRTDHGDFFFRDDLIQYSVYLSRPWPKTKNGTRPTIPTAIRDDIKKESHYSCAICGHMENGEIAHIEAVARTYNNSPENLILLCPNHHSQYDFGYKPASNVTFEEVRAAKIIKQNSRRRMLKFEANAANSLIQLINTINNIENTLSRENNDNIKNIYINEAKQLLVKIPEVTKIALEEAKRDSSSTTEVEKMMLDAIPNLTKSVAVKIQDSDDKQEIRDIMSDVIKQANDIIIDIDETYCPRCGGKGTTGLIGDLCTYCKGSCFVSKQEADEYDDAEIDEVDCPRCCGAGTTGLVGDLCAYCKGSQFVSKEQAEQYDETEIDEVDCPRCYGRGTKGLVGDLCAYCQGSQFVSKEQAEQYDETKIDEVECPRCYGRGTTGLVGDLCAYCKGSQFVSKEQAEQYDETEIDEVECPRCYGRGTTGLVGNLCAYCKGSRYVSKKQAGQYDEAKIDEVDCPRCHGKGVTGLVGDICKLCQGKQKVSNRTYKAYNEQFN
;
A
#
# COMPACT_ATOMS: atom_id res chain seq x y z
N MET A 1 -12.01 -25.76 9.91
CA MET A 1 -11.32 -24.78 10.77
C MET A 1 -12.27 -24.28 11.86
N ALA A 2 -11.87 -24.32 13.13
CA ALA A 2 -12.65 -23.73 14.22
C ALA A 2 -12.55 -22.20 14.15
N LYS A 3 -13.68 -21.48 14.19
CA LYS A 3 -13.66 -20.01 14.14
C LYS A 3 -13.08 -19.47 15.46
N ILE A 4 -11.97 -18.72 15.37
CA ILE A 4 -11.35 -18.07 16.52
C ILE A 4 -12.29 -16.98 17.03
N LYS A 5 -12.72 -17.12 18.29
CA LYS A 5 -13.66 -16.23 18.97
C LYS A 5 -12.90 -15.34 19.96
N ILE A 6 -13.13 -14.04 19.88
CA ILE A 6 -12.44 -13.03 20.70
C ILE A 6 -13.44 -12.05 21.32
N ASN A 7 -13.09 -11.45 22.45
CA ASN A 7 -13.92 -10.47 23.14
C ASN A 7 -13.86 -9.08 22.47
N LYS A 8 -14.67 -8.13 22.95
CA LYS A 8 -14.75 -6.77 22.39
C LYS A 8 -13.44 -5.98 22.42
N ILE A 9 -12.67 -6.12 23.51
CA ILE A 9 -11.38 -5.43 23.66
C ILE A 9 -10.37 -6.00 22.67
N GLU A 10 -10.30 -7.33 22.56
CA GLU A 10 -9.46 -8.02 21.58
C GLU A 10 -9.84 -7.65 20.14
N ALA A 11 -11.13 -7.51 19.84
CA ALA A 11 -11.61 -7.05 18.53
C ALA A 11 -11.20 -5.59 18.22
N ALA A 12 -11.28 -4.70 19.21
CA ALA A 12 -10.82 -3.31 19.09
C ALA A 12 -9.31 -3.24 18.82
N ILE A 13 -8.53 -4.03 19.56
CA ILE A 13 -7.09 -4.18 19.38
C ILE A 13 -6.76 -4.70 17.97
N PHE A 14 -7.42 -5.77 17.55
CA PHE A 14 -7.21 -6.40 16.24
C PHE A 14 -7.43 -5.38 15.11
N LEU A 15 -8.58 -4.70 15.11
CA LEU A 15 -8.92 -3.69 14.11
C LEU A 15 -8.17 -2.35 14.29
N GLY A 16 -7.46 -2.13 15.40
CA GLY A 16 -6.75 -0.88 15.67
C GLY A 16 -7.66 0.33 15.88
N ILE A 17 -8.87 0.11 16.40
CA ILE A 17 -9.91 1.12 16.61
C ILE A 17 -10.37 1.15 18.07
N SER A 18 -11.12 2.18 18.49
CA SER A 18 -11.67 2.23 19.86
C SER A 18 -12.80 1.22 20.09
N ILE A 19 -13.06 0.93 21.36
CA ILE A 19 -14.19 0.09 21.81
C ILE A 19 -15.51 0.73 21.41
N GLU A 20 -15.61 2.07 21.48
CA GLU A 20 -16.81 2.80 21.08
C GLU A 20 -17.05 2.72 19.58
N LEU A 21 -15.99 2.65 18.76
CA LEU A 21 -16.14 2.46 17.32
C LEU A 21 -16.56 1.02 16.98
N ILE A 22 -16.12 0.01 17.74
CA ILE A 22 -16.67 -1.36 17.66
C ILE A 22 -18.17 -1.35 17.95
N ASP A 23 -18.59 -0.69 19.04
CA ASP A 23 -20.01 -0.58 19.39
C ASP A 23 -20.83 0.13 18.31
N TYR A 24 -20.27 1.16 17.69
CA TYR A 24 -20.89 1.83 16.56
C TYR A 24 -21.07 0.87 15.37
N PHE A 25 -20.05 0.12 14.99
CA PHE A 25 -20.09 -0.81 13.85
C PHE A 25 -21.01 -2.01 14.06
N THR A 26 -21.24 -2.46 15.30
CA THR A 26 -22.22 -3.52 15.59
C THR A 26 -23.67 -3.05 15.48
N LYS A 27 -23.91 -1.73 15.50
CA LYS A 27 -25.25 -1.12 15.49
C LYS A 27 -25.58 -0.39 14.21
N ASN A 28 -24.56 0.10 13.49
CA ASN A 28 -24.73 1.00 12.34
C ASN A 28 -23.85 0.55 11.16
N CYS A 29 -24.40 0.62 9.96
CA CYS A 29 -23.63 0.51 8.74
C CYS A 29 -23.00 1.87 8.42
N PRO A 30 -21.66 1.97 8.27
CA PRO A 30 -21.00 3.25 8.01
C PRO A 30 -21.14 3.70 6.54
N LYS A 31 -21.40 2.78 5.60
CA LYS A 31 -21.56 3.10 4.17
C LYS A 31 -23.02 3.50 3.86
N SER A 32 -23.18 4.69 3.30
CA SER A 32 -24.50 5.22 2.96
C SER A 32 -25.21 4.36 1.92
N GLY A 33 -26.46 3.98 2.20
CA GLY A 33 -27.26 3.13 1.30
C GLY A 33 -27.04 1.63 1.47
N GLU A 34 -26.15 1.21 2.37
CA GLU A 34 -25.89 -0.19 2.70
C GLU A 34 -26.35 -0.52 4.12
N THR A 35 -26.53 -1.81 4.44
CA THR A 35 -27.05 -2.28 5.73
C THR A 35 -26.08 -3.19 6.49
N ARG A 36 -24.85 -3.37 5.99
CA ARG A 36 -23.88 -4.30 6.58
C ARG A 36 -23.29 -3.74 7.88
N THR A 37 -23.57 -4.41 8.99
CA THR A 37 -22.97 -4.16 10.32
C THR A 37 -21.91 -5.20 10.66
N LEU A 38 -21.07 -4.92 11.66
CA LEU A 38 -20.11 -5.89 12.19
C LEU A 38 -20.87 -7.01 12.92
N PRO A 39 -20.71 -8.29 12.52
CA PRO A 39 -21.32 -9.41 13.23
C PRO A 39 -20.84 -9.51 14.68
N VAL A 40 -21.77 -9.73 15.61
CA VAL A 40 -21.48 -9.87 17.05
C VAL A 40 -22.34 -10.98 17.64
N GLN A 41 -21.72 -11.82 18.46
CA GLN A 41 -22.41 -12.82 19.27
C GLN A 41 -22.59 -12.26 20.69
N ARG A 42 -23.82 -11.87 21.02
CA ARG A 42 -24.17 -11.38 22.37
C ARG A 42 -24.41 -12.56 23.30
N THR A 43 -23.78 -12.52 24.47
CA THR A 43 -23.93 -13.54 25.53
C THR A 43 -24.05 -12.87 26.89
N ASP A 44 -24.46 -13.62 27.91
CA ASP A 44 -24.52 -13.13 29.30
C ASP A 44 -23.14 -12.72 29.85
N HIS A 45 -22.06 -13.22 29.22
CA HIS A 45 -20.67 -12.92 29.56
C HIS A 45 -20.07 -11.80 28.68
N GLY A 46 -20.89 -11.12 27.87
CA GLY A 46 -20.47 -10.03 27.01
C GLY A 46 -20.57 -10.30 25.51
N ASP A 47 -20.11 -9.33 24.73
CA ASP A 47 -20.08 -9.36 23.26
C ASP A 47 -18.81 -10.04 22.76
N PHE A 48 -18.99 -11.01 21.85
CA PHE A 48 -17.89 -11.74 21.21
C PHE A 48 -17.94 -11.62 19.69
N PHE A 49 -16.77 -11.73 19.08
CA PHE A 49 -16.54 -11.54 17.64
C PHE A 49 -15.76 -12.73 17.09
N PHE A 50 -16.02 -13.10 15.85
CA PHE A 50 -15.17 -14.05 15.14
C PHE A 50 -14.11 -13.31 14.33
N ARG A 51 -12.88 -13.80 14.38
CA ARG A 51 -11.74 -13.19 13.65
C ARG A 51 -12.02 -13.05 12.15
N ASP A 52 -12.57 -14.10 11.53
CA ASP A 52 -12.97 -14.09 10.12
C ASP A 52 -13.96 -12.94 9.81
N ASP A 53 -14.93 -12.70 10.70
CA ASP A 53 -15.91 -11.63 10.50
C ASP A 53 -15.25 -10.25 10.61
N LEU A 54 -14.26 -10.08 11.50
CA LEU A 54 -13.48 -8.84 11.63
C LEU A 54 -12.63 -8.56 10.39
N ILE A 55 -11.94 -9.58 9.86
CA ILE A 55 -11.16 -9.46 8.62
C ILE A 55 -12.06 -9.07 7.45
N GLN A 56 -13.16 -9.81 7.26
CA GLN A 56 -14.12 -9.54 6.18
C GLN A 56 -14.78 -8.17 6.33
N TYR A 57 -14.95 -7.70 7.56
CA TYR A 57 -15.46 -6.37 7.82
C TYR A 57 -14.42 -5.27 7.55
N SER A 58 -13.15 -5.46 7.90
CA SER A 58 -12.07 -4.51 7.53
C SER A 58 -11.93 -4.40 6.01
N VAL A 59 -11.89 -5.54 5.30
CA VAL A 59 -11.88 -5.58 3.82
C VAL A 59 -13.09 -4.83 3.26
N TYR A 60 -14.27 -5.04 3.84
CA TYR A 60 -15.48 -4.32 3.47
C TYR A 60 -15.33 -2.80 3.66
N LEU A 61 -14.81 -2.33 4.79
CA LEU A 61 -14.60 -0.91 5.06
C LEU A 61 -13.61 -0.27 4.07
N SER A 62 -12.59 -1.00 3.62
CA SER A 62 -11.56 -0.51 2.70
C SER A 62 -11.98 -0.45 1.23
N ARG A 63 -13.08 -1.13 0.84
CA ARG A 63 -13.66 -0.99 -0.51
C ARG A 63 -14.22 0.42 -0.75
N PRO A 64 -14.23 0.93 -1.99
CA PRO A 64 -14.84 2.22 -2.34
C PRO A 64 -16.22 2.42 -1.72
N TRP A 65 -16.47 3.60 -1.16
CA TRP A 65 -17.73 3.94 -0.50
C TRP A 65 -18.71 4.55 -1.52
N PRO A 66 -20.03 4.30 -1.37
CA PRO A 66 -21.04 4.86 -2.25
C PRO A 66 -20.98 6.40 -2.30
N LYS A 67 -21.00 6.95 -3.51
CA LYS A 67 -21.10 8.41 -3.73
C LYS A 67 -22.45 8.92 -3.24
N THR A 68 -22.50 10.18 -2.83
CA THR A 68 -23.78 10.80 -2.49
C THR A 68 -24.65 10.92 -3.76
N LYS A 69 -25.96 11.11 -3.58
CA LYS A 69 -26.92 11.32 -4.70
C LYS A 69 -26.54 12.49 -5.62
N ASN A 70 -25.71 13.42 -5.15
CA ASN A 70 -25.24 14.59 -5.90
C ASN A 70 -23.86 14.37 -6.55
N GLY A 71 -23.31 13.16 -6.51
CA GLY A 71 -21.99 12.85 -7.07
C GLY A 71 -20.80 13.37 -6.25
N THR A 72 -21.03 13.90 -5.04
CA THR A 72 -19.95 14.40 -4.17
C THR A 72 -19.22 13.26 -3.44
N ARG A 73 -18.03 13.58 -2.91
CA ARG A 73 -17.20 12.64 -2.13
C ARG A 73 -18.03 12.01 -0.99
N PRO A 74 -17.86 10.70 -0.70
CA PRO A 74 -18.57 10.05 0.40
C PRO A 74 -18.29 10.73 1.75
N THR A 75 -19.33 10.97 2.54
CA THR A 75 -19.21 11.60 3.87
C THR A 75 -18.61 10.63 4.88
N ILE A 76 -17.68 11.11 5.72
CA ILE A 76 -17.13 10.33 6.84
C ILE A 76 -18.10 10.42 8.04
N PRO A 77 -18.61 9.29 8.56
CA PRO A 77 -19.49 9.28 9.73
C PRO A 77 -18.85 9.93 10.96
N THR A 78 -19.64 10.62 11.78
CA THR A 78 -19.14 11.32 12.99
C THR A 78 -18.41 10.37 13.95
N ALA A 79 -18.91 9.16 14.17
CA ALA A 79 -18.24 8.17 15.02
C ALA A 79 -16.81 7.83 14.54
N ILE A 80 -16.61 7.71 13.22
CA ILE A 80 -15.26 7.47 12.65
C ILE A 80 -14.41 8.73 12.80
N ARG A 81 -14.96 9.92 12.54
CA ARG A 81 -14.21 11.18 12.72
C ARG A 81 -13.73 11.37 14.15
N ASP A 82 -14.60 11.10 15.12
CA ASP A 82 -14.29 11.22 16.53
C ASP A 82 -13.28 10.15 16.97
N ASP A 83 -13.39 8.92 16.45
CA ASP A 83 -12.40 7.88 16.66
C ASP A 83 -11.02 8.29 16.13
N ILE A 84 -10.90 8.79 14.90
CA ILE A 84 -9.61 9.24 14.35
C ILE A 84 -9.04 10.41 15.14
N LYS A 85 -9.89 11.33 15.61
CA LYS A 85 -9.44 12.40 16.51
C LYS A 85 -8.89 11.86 17.81
N LYS A 86 -9.58 10.90 18.45
CA LYS A 86 -9.09 10.21 19.66
C LYS A 86 -7.78 9.45 19.39
N GLU A 87 -7.61 8.84 18.22
CA GLU A 87 -6.39 8.12 17.81
C GLU A 87 -5.16 9.02 17.91
N SER A 88 -5.31 10.27 17.47
CA SER A 88 -4.26 11.28 17.49
C SER A 88 -4.32 12.19 18.72
N HIS A 89 -5.09 11.83 19.76
CA HIS A 89 -5.27 12.64 20.97
C HIS A 89 -5.69 14.09 20.69
N TYR A 90 -6.55 14.28 19.68
CA TYR A 90 -7.00 15.59 19.21
C TYR A 90 -5.87 16.51 18.75
N SER A 91 -4.71 15.95 18.40
CA SER A 91 -3.52 16.68 17.96
C SER A 91 -3.06 16.21 16.58
N CYS A 92 -2.37 17.07 15.84
CA CYS A 92 -1.76 16.72 14.57
C CYS A 92 -0.82 15.52 14.72
N ALA A 93 -0.99 14.48 13.90
CA ALA A 93 -0.18 13.27 13.97
C ALA A 93 1.31 13.50 13.64
N ILE A 94 1.66 14.61 12.97
CA ILE A 94 3.03 14.95 12.55
C ILE A 94 3.72 15.92 13.51
N CYS A 95 3.03 16.94 14.05
CA CYS A 95 3.70 17.94 14.90
C CYS A 95 3.09 18.11 16.28
N GLY A 96 1.98 17.44 16.57
CA GLY A 96 1.30 17.54 17.86
C GLY A 96 0.53 18.81 18.13
N HIS A 97 0.42 19.71 17.14
CA HIS A 97 -0.39 20.92 17.30
C HIS A 97 -1.87 20.56 17.52
N MET A 98 -2.48 21.11 18.56
CA MET A 98 -3.83 20.75 19.02
C MET A 98 -4.96 21.56 18.37
N GLU A 99 -4.64 22.68 17.72
CA GLU A 99 -5.66 23.54 17.13
C GLU A 99 -5.97 23.17 15.67
N ASN A 100 -7.26 23.28 15.33
CA ASN A 100 -7.78 23.21 13.96
C ASN A 100 -7.39 21.93 13.19
N GLY A 101 -7.23 20.81 13.88
CA GLY A 101 -6.94 19.52 13.25
C GLY A 101 -8.04 19.09 12.26
N GLU A 102 -7.62 18.74 11.05
CA GLU A 102 -8.46 18.24 9.95
C GLU A 102 -8.16 16.78 9.67
N ILE A 103 -9.19 16.03 9.28
CA ILE A 103 -9.03 14.62 8.91
C ILE A 103 -8.58 14.58 7.46
N ALA A 104 -7.37 14.07 7.25
CA ALA A 104 -6.75 13.84 5.96
C ALA A 104 -6.90 12.37 5.55
N HIS A 105 -6.97 12.14 4.24
CA HIS A 105 -6.85 10.81 3.65
C HIS A 105 -5.38 10.51 3.36
N ILE A 106 -4.90 9.32 3.74
CA ILE A 106 -3.53 8.87 3.43
C ILE A 106 -3.43 8.56 1.93
N GLU A 107 -4.33 7.73 1.43
CA GLU A 107 -4.56 7.60 -0.01
C GLU A 107 -5.70 8.49 -0.45
N ALA A 108 -5.42 9.37 -1.41
CA ALA A 108 -6.36 10.39 -1.88
C ALA A 108 -7.75 9.82 -2.21
N VAL A 109 -8.77 10.30 -1.51
CA VAL A 109 -10.18 9.88 -1.68
C VAL A 109 -10.71 10.09 -3.09
N ALA A 110 -10.13 11.03 -3.86
CA ALA A 110 -10.49 11.25 -5.26
C ALA A 110 -10.18 10.04 -6.16
N ARG A 111 -9.23 9.18 -5.75
CA ARG A 111 -8.84 7.96 -6.45
C ARG A 111 -9.51 6.71 -5.89
N THR A 112 -9.61 6.61 -4.56
CA THR A 112 -10.00 5.36 -3.88
C THR A 112 -11.45 5.35 -3.39
N TYR A 113 -12.04 6.52 -3.12
CA TYR A 113 -13.30 6.65 -2.38
C TYR A 113 -13.32 5.86 -1.05
N ASN A 114 -12.16 5.65 -0.44
CA ASN A 114 -12.00 4.83 0.77
C ASN A 114 -12.00 5.70 2.03
N ASN A 115 -13.05 5.57 2.86
CA ASN A 115 -13.16 6.22 4.18
C ASN A 115 -12.95 5.24 5.36
N SER A 116 -12.28 4.10 5.12
CA SER A 116 -11.86 3.19 6.19
C SER A 116 -11.03 3.95 7.24
N PRO A 117 -11.21 3.67 8.55
CA PRO A 117 -10.36 4.25 9.59
C PRO A 117 -8.85 4.07 9.34
N GLU A 118 -8.44 3.02 8.63
CA GLU A 118 -7.05 2.78 8.24
C GLU A 118 -6.51 3.82 7.25
N ASN A 119 -7.37 4.41 6.42
CA ASN A 119 -7.00 5.41 5.41
C ASN A 119 -7.11 6.86 5.91
N LEU A 120 -7.41 7.07 7.20
CA LEU A 120 -7.69 8.39 7.78
C LEU A 120 -6.69 8.76 8.88
N ILE A 121 -6.27 10.02 8.92
CA ILE A 121 -5.34 10.56 9.92
C ILE A 121 -5.67 12.01 10.25
N LEU A 122 -5.42 12.46 11.49
CA LEU A 122 -5.61 13.85 11.89
C LEU A 122 -4.33 14.67 11.65
N LEU A 123 -4.41 15.74 10.86
CA LEU A 123 -3.30 16.68 10.57
C LEU A 123 -3.71 18.12 10.89
N CYS A 124 -2.77 18.98 11.27
CA CYS A 124 -3.04 20.42 11.35
C CYS A 124 -3.09 21.03 9.93
N PRO A 125 -3.69 22.22 9.75
CA PRO A 125 -3.87 22.83 8.42
C PRO A 125 -2.56 22.99 7.64
N ASN A 126 -1.45 23.25 8.35
CA ASN A 126 -0.12 23.38 7.74
C ASN A 126 0.37 22.06 7.14
N HIS A 127 0.39 20.97 7.93
CA HIS A 127 0.84 19.66 7.45
C HIS A 127 -0.16 19.04 6.46
N HIS A 128 -1.46 19.31 6.64
CA HIS A 128 -2.48 18.90 5.68
C HIS A 128 -2.24 19.54 4.31
N SER A 129 -2.02 20.86 4.27
CA SER A 129 -1.72 21.58 3.02
C SER A 129 -0.38 21.17 2.40
N GLN A 130 0.67 20.98 3.21
CA GLN A 130 1.96 20.52 2.72
C GLN A 130 1.86 19.14 2.06
N TYR A 131 1.06 18.26 2.66
CA TYR A 131 0.83 16.92 2.14
C TYR A 131 0.03 16.94 0.82
N ASP A 132 -1.05 17.71 0.76
CA ASP A 132 -1.91 17.80 -0.43
C ASP A 132 -1.21 18.46 -1.62
N PHE A 133 -0.36 19.49 -1.39
CA PHE A 133 0.16 20.34 -2.46
C PHE A 133 1.66 20.19 -2.76
N GLY A 134 2.43 19.45 -1.94
CA GLY A 134 3.83 19.10 -2.27
C GLY A 134 4.76 20.29 -2.56
N TYR A 135 4.73 21.35 -1.76
CA TYR A 135 5.59 22.54 -1.96
C TYR A 135 7.11 22.21 -1.88
N LYS A 136 7.97 22.93 -2.62
CA LYS A 136 9.46 22.78 -2.61
C LYS A 136 10.17 24.06 -2.11
N PRO A 137 11.40 23.98 -1.52
CA PRO A 137 11.96 22.85 -0.76
C PRO A 137 12.55 23.24 0.62
N ALA A 138 12.27 22.40 1.63
CA ALA A 138 13.09 22.04 2.80
C ALA A 138 12.28 21.22 3.85
N SER A 139 10.94 21.18 3.76
CA SER A 139 10.04 20.61 4.78
C SER A 139 8.79 19.94 4.16
N ASN A 140 9.01 19.02 3.22
CA ASN A 140 7.91 18.32 2.55
C ASN A 140 7.51 17.10 3.39
N VAL A 141 6.23 16.95 3.73
CA VAL A 141 5.70 15.70 4.30
C VAL A 141 5.32 14.75 3.17
N THR A 142 5.88 13.55 3.19
CA THR A 142 5.72 12.49 2.18
C THR A 142 4.59 11.51 2.52
N PHE A 143 4.15 10.72 1.54
CA PHE A 143 3.18 9.64 1.76
C PHE A 143 3.70 8.63 2.78
N GLU A 144 4.98 8.29 2.69
CA GLU A 144 5.65 7.37 3.58
C GLU A 144 5.67 7.89 5.03
N GLU A 145 5.92 9.18 5.24
CA GLU A 145 5.88 9.80 6.57
C GLU A 145 4.48 9.84 7.17
N VAL A 146 3.45 10.19 6.38
CA VAL A 146 2.05 10.18 6.85
C VAL A 146 1.62 8.75 7.19
N ARG A 147 1.97 7.77 6.35
CA ARG A 147 1.69 6.36 6.59
C ARG A 147 2.41 5.84 7.84
N ALA A 148 3.67 6.21 8.03
CA ALA A 148 4.43 5.87 9.23
C ALA A 148 3.78 6.48 10.49
N ALA A 149 3.38 7.75 10.43
CA ALA A 149 2.67 8.41 11.53
C ALA A 149 1.35 7.70 11.88
N LYS A 150 0.57 7.28 10.88
CA LYS A 150 -0.64 6.47 11.08
C LYS A 150 -0.33 5.17 11.82
N ILE A 151 0.67 4.41 11.37
CA ILE A 151 1.07 3.15 11.99
C ILE A 151 1.50 3.38 13.44
N ILE A 152 2.26 4.45 13.72
CA ILE A 152 2.67 4.81 15.09
C ILE A 152 1.45 5.10 15.96
N LYS A 153 0.46 5.87 15.47
CA LYS A 153 -0.75 6.21 16.22
C LYS A 153 -1.65 5.00 16.46
N GLN A 154 -1.85 4.14 15.46
CA GLN A 154 -2.57 2.88 15.63
C GLN A 154 -1.86 1.94 16.61
N ASN A 155 -0.54 1.81 16.51
CA ASN A 155 0.23 1.01 17.45
C ASN A 155 0.17 1.59 18.86
N SER A 156 0.20 2.91 19.01
CA SER A 156 0.02 3.58 20.30
C SER A 156 -1.36 3.29 20.89
N ARG A 157 -2.42 3.42 20.10
CA ARG A 157 -3.77 3.03 20.50
C ARG A 157 -3.85 1.55 20.88
N ARG A 158 -3.29 0.64 20.08
CA ARG A 158 -3.30 -0.79 20.37
C ARG A 158 -2.60 -1.08 21.68
N ARG A 159 -1.45 -0.43 21.93
CA ARG A 159 -0.76 -0.46 23.22
C ARG A 159 -1.69 0.05 24.33
N MET A 160 -2.32 1.21 24.14
CA MET A 160 -3.26 1.79 25.10
C MET A 160 -4.45 0.88 25.44
N LEU A 161 -5.10 0.27 24.47
CA LEU A 161 -6.21 -0.66 24.69
C LEU A 161 -5.74 -1.95 25.37
N LYS A 162 -4.53 -2.43 25.04
CA LYS A 162 -3.88 -3.55 25.75
C LYS A 162 -3.51 -3.17 27.19
N PHE A 163 -3.13 -1.91 27.42
CA PHE A 163 -2.89 -1.37 28.76
C PHE A 163 -4.21 -1.35 29.53
N GLU A 164 -5.27 -0.76 29.02
CA GLU A 164 -6.58 -0.71 29.70
C GLU A 164 -7.15 -2.10 30.05
N ALA A 165 -6.69 -3.17 29.39
CA ALA A 165 -7.12 -4.55 29.66
C ALA A 165 -6.43 -5.23 30.87
N ASN A 166 -5.32 -4.70 31.42
CA ASN A 166 -4.53 -5.32 32.49
C ASN A 166 -3.95 -4.26 33.48
N ALA A 167 -4.74 -3.70 34.41
CA ALA A 167 -4.43 -2.42 35.08
C ALA A 167 -3.05 -2.27 35.76
N ALA A 168 -2.51 -3.34 36.38
CA ALA A 168 -1.16 -3.30 37.00
C ALA A 168 -0.04 -3.32 35.95
N ASN A 169 -0.18 -4.13 34.90
CA ASN A 169 0.73 -4.15 33.74
C ASN A 169 0.64 -2.83 32.95
N SER A 170 -0.51 -2.14 32.97
CA SER A 170 -0.72 -0.86 32.30
C SER A 170 0.22 0.24 32.78
N LEU A 171 0.44 0.34 34.09
CA LEU A 171 1.26 1.39 34.66
C LEU A 171 2.74 1.17 34.30
N ILE A 172 3.19 -0.09 34.42
CA ILE A 172 4.55 -0.53 34.06
C ILE A 172 4.81 -0.24 32.58
N GLN A 173 3.88 -0.61 31.72
CA GLN A 173 4.05 -0.44 30.29
C GLN A 173 3.96 1.02 29.81
N LEU A 174 3.16 1.84 30.49
CA LEU A 174 3.10 3.28 30.25
C LEU A 174 4.45 3.93 30.57
N ILE A 175 5.05 3.55 31.70
CA ILE A 175 6.40 3.96 32.11
C ILE A 175 7.45 3.47 31.11
N ASN A 176 7.38 2.21 30.66
CA ASN A 176 8.30 1.65 29.66
C ASN A 176 8.19 2.35 28.31
N THR A 177 6.98 2.72 27.90
CA THR A 177 6.76 3.47 26.65
C THR A 177 7.40 4.85 26.75
N ILE A 178 7.27 5.55 27.88
CA ILE A 178 7.90 6.84 28.13
C ILE A 178 9.44 6.72 28.12
N ASN A 179 10.00 5.67 28.72
CA ASN A 179 11.44 5.38 28.72
C ASN A 179 11.96 5.08 27.29
N ASN A 180 11.23 4.29 26.50
CA ASN A 180 11.59 4.02 25.10
C ASN A 180 11.57 5.29 24.25
N ILE A 181 10.61 6.18 24.49
CA ILE A 181 10.56 7.48 23.82
C ILE A 181 11.76 8.34 24.22
N GLU A 182 12.14 8.39 25.49
CA GLU A 182 13.35 9.11 25.95
C GLU A 182 14.63 8.57 25.28
N ASN A 183 14.79 7.24 25.25
CA ASN A 183 15.92 6.58 24.59
C ASN A 183 15.97 6.78 23.07
N THR A 184 14.80 6.88 22.43
CA THR A 184 14.74 7.17 20.99
C THR A 184 15.04 8.64 20.72
N LEU A 185 14.53 9.54 21.56
CA LEU A 185 14.82 10.98 21.49
C LEU A 185 16.31 11.30 21.64
N SER A 186 17.05 10.53 22.44
CA SER A 186 18.49 10.72 22.64
C SER A 186 19.35 10.27 21.45
N ARG A 187 18.81 9.42 20.57
CA ARG A 187 19.51 8.85 19.40
C ARG A 187 19.06 9.42 18.06
N GLU A 188 17.86 10.00 18.01
CA GLU A 188 17.30 10.62 16.79
C GLU A 188 18.04 11.92 16.44
N ASN A 189 18.18 12.22 15.15
CA ASN A 189 18.81 13.43 14.65
C ASN A 189 17.85 14.32 13.85
N ASN A 190 16.71 13.78 13.40
CA ASN A 190 15.67 14.51 12.68
C ASN A 190 14.74 15.25 13.67
N ASP A 191 14.70 16.57 13.56
CA ASP A 191 13.93 17.44 14.47
C ASP A 191 12.41 17.27 14.34
N ASN A 192 11.89 16.94 13.16
CA ASN A 192 10.46 16.66 12.99
C ASN A 192 10.08 15.37 13.73
N ILE A 193 10.92 14.33 13.63
CA ILE A 193 10.73 13.06 14.32
C ILE A 193 10.88 13.24 15.84
N LYS A 194 11.84 14.05 16.31
CA LYS A 194 11.94 14.42 17.73
C LYS A 194 10.68 15.09 18.26
N ASN A 195 10.08 16.00 17.48
CA ASN A 195 8.86 16.68 17.89
C ASN A 195 7.66 15.70 17.96
N ILE A 196 7.59 14.71 17.05
CA ILE A 196 6.59 13.63 17.11
C ILE A 196 6.72 12.86 18.44
N TYR A 197 7.93 12.43 18.78
CA TYR A 197 8.21 11.67 19.99
C TYR A 197 7.96 12.46 21.28
N ILE A 198 8.37 13.74 21.35
CA ILE A 198 8.08 14.60 22.52
C ILE A 198 6.58 14.76 22.74
N ASN A 199 5.82 14.97 21.66
CA ASN A 199 4.37 15.11 21.79
C ASN A 199 3.72 13.80 22.24
N GLU A 200 4.17 12.66 21.70
CA GLU A 200 3.69 11.35 22.16
C GLU A 200 3.97 11.13 23.66
N ALA A 201 5.16 11.48 24.14
CA ALA A 201 5.48 11.39 25.56
C ALA A 201 4.58 12.28 26.43
N LYS A 202 4.32 13.53 26.01
CA LYS A 202 3.39 14.45 26.71
C LYS A 202 2.01 13.80 26.87
N GLN A 203 1.48 13.22 25.80
CA GLN A 203 0.17 12.56 25.81
C GLN A 203 0.12 11.35 26.74
N LEU A 204 1.20 10.57 26.82
CA LEU A 204 1.28 9.40 27.70
C LEU A 204 1.39 9.79 29.16
N LEU A 205 2.19 10.81 29.47
CA LEU A 205 2.39 11.27 30.84
C LEU A 205 1.07 11.77 31.48
N VAL A 206 0.21 12.46 30.71
CA VAL A 206 -1.11 12.93 31.20
C VAL A 206 -2.01 11.78 31.65
N LYS A 207 -1.79 10.56 31.14
CA LYS A 207 -2.63 9.38 31.45
C LYS A 207 -2.17 8.59 32.68
N ILE A 208 -0.95 8.83 33.16
CA ILE A 208 -0.41 8.13 34.35
C ILE A 208 -1.36 8.22 35.56
N PRO A 209 -1.92 9.40 35.91
CA PRO A 209 -2.78 9.51 37.09
C PRO A 209 -4.09 8.72 36.99
N GLU A 210 -4.68 8.66 35.78
CA GLU A 210 -5.92 7.93 35.52
C GLU A 210 -5.70 6.41 35.60
N VAL A 211 -4.67 5.90 34.92
CA VAL A 211 -4.31 4.48 34.91
C VAL A 211 -3.93 4.01 36.32
N THR A 212 -3.17 4.83 37.05
CA THR A 212 -2.83 4.61 38.46
C THR A 212 -4.07 4.40 39.32
N LYS A 213 -5.10 5.24 39.13
CA LYS A 213 -6.35 5.14 39.89
C LYS A 213 -7.09 3.83 39.60
N ILE A 214 -7.18 3.44 38.32
CA ILE A 214 -7.84 2.20 37.90
C ILE A 214 -7.09 0.98 38.45
N ALA A 215 -5.76 0.96 38.36
CA ALA A 215 -4.91 -0.10 38.92
C ALA A 215 -5.12 -0.27 40.43
N LEU A 216 -5.18 0.84 41.17
CA LEU A 216 -5.46 0.83 42.61
C LEU A 216 -6.88 0.35 42.95
N GLU A 217 -7.86 0.58 42.08
CA GLU A 217 -9.24 0.13 42.29
C GLU A 217 -9.44 -1.34 41.95
N GLU A 218 -8.76 -1.87 40.93
CA GLU A 218 -8.76 -3.30 40.57
C GLU A 218 -7.99 -4.15 41.57
N ALA A 219 -6.80 -3.72 41.99
CA ALA A 219 -6.01 -4.43 42.99
C ALA A 219 -6.71 -4.52 44.37
N LYS A 220 -7.63 -3.58 44.69
CA LYS A 220 -8.50 -3.67 45.87
C LYS A 220 -9.61 -4.71 45.75
N ARG A 221 -9.99 -5.10 44.53
CA ARG A 221 -11.04 -6.11 44.29
C ARG A 221 -10.48 -7.54 44.34
N ASP A 222 -9.22 -7.76 43.93
CA ASP A 222 -8.55 -9.07 43.90
C ASP A 222 -7.72 -9.38 45.16
N SER A 223 -8.37 -9.35 46.33
CA SER A 223 -7.71 -9.65 47.62
C SER A 223 -7.37 -11.13 47.86
N SER A 224 -7.57 -12.03 46.88
CA SER A 224 -7.38 -13.48 47.06
C SER A 224 -6.31 -14.13 46.17
N SER A 225 -5.66 -13.37 45.29
CA SER A 225 -4.62 -13.90 44.38
C SER A 225 -3.45 -12.95 44.12
N THR A 226 -3.19 -12.00 45.02
CA THR A 226 -2.10 -11.04 44.83
C THR A 226 -0.74 -11.67 45.15
N THR A 227 0.11 -11.75 44.13
CA THR A 227 1.53 -12.10 44.21
C THR A 227 2.30 -11.04 45.03
N GLU A 228 3.46 -11.41 45.59
CA GLU A 228 4.29 -10.48 46.38
C GLU A 228 4.76 -9.25 45.57
N VAL A 229 4.86 -9.37 44.25
CA VAL A 229 5.14 -8.27 43.31
C VAL A 229 3.99 -7.26 43.27
N GLU A 230 2.74 -7.72 43.25
CA GLU A 230 1.56 -6.83 43.24
C GLU A 230 1.40 -6.05 44.56
N LYS A 231 1.87 -6.61 45.69
CA LYS A 231 1.90 -5.88 46.97
C LYS A 231 2.98 -4.79 47.01
N MET A 232 4.17 -5.08 46.49
CA MET A 232 5.25 -4.07 46.38
C MET A 232 4.86 -2.92 45.45
N MET A 233 4.11 -3.23 44.37
CA MET A 233 3.59 -2.22 43.44
C MET A 233 2.56 -1.30 44.11
N LEU A 234 1.64 -1.85 44.90
CA LEU A 234 0.61 -1.08 45.63
C LEU A 234 1.19 0.00 46.57
N ASP A 235 2.38 -0.22 47.12
CA ASP A 235 3.03 0.72 48.06
C ASP A 235 3.76 1.89 47.36
N ALA A 236 4.20 1.71 46.11
CA ALA A 236 5.01 2.70 45.40
C ALA A 236 4.21 3.64 44.47
N ILE A 237 3.06 3.17 43.99
CA ILE A 237 2.14 3.88 43.08
C ILE A 237 1.71 5.30 43.55
N PRO A 238 1.46 5.58 44.85
CA PRO A 238 1.03 6.91 45.32
C PRO A 238 2.07 8.03 45.15
N ASN A 239 3.36 7.70 45.00
CA ASN A 239 4.42 8.69 44.87
C ASN A 239 4.58 9.21 43.42
N LEU A 240 4.32 8.36 42.42
CA LEU A 240 4.34 8.71 40.99
C LEU A 240 3.28 9.78 40.64
N THR A 241 2.11 9.72 41.27
CA THR A 241 0.96 10.58 40.92
C THR A 241 1.12 12.04 41.36
N LYS A 242 1.85 12.30 42.46
CA LYS A 242 2.08 13.67 42.95
C LYS A 242 3.01 14.48 42.04
N SER A 243 3.95 13.82 41.37
CA SER A 243 4.98 14.44 40.52
C SER A 243 4.43 14.84 39.14
N VAL A 244 3.55 14.01 38.59
CA VAL A 244 3.00 14.13 37.22
C VAL A 244 1.80 15.08 37.14
N ALA A 245 0.86 14.97 38.09
CA ALA A 245 -0.42 15.68 38.03
C ALA A 245 -0.29 17.21 38.18
N VAL A 246 0.80 17.71 38.78
CA VAL A 246 0.98 19.14 39.07
C VAL A 246 1.75 19.88 37.96
N LYS A 247 2.57 19.19 37.15
CA LYS A 247 3.51 19.84 36.22
C LYS A 247 3.10 19.85 34.74
N ILE A 248 2.20 18.96 34.31
CA ILE A 248 2.01 18.65 32.87
C ILE A 248 0.82 19.38 32.23
N GLN A 249 -0.19 19.78 33.01
CA GLN A 249 -1.43 20.30 32.42
C GLN A 249 -1.25 21.63 31.68
N ASP A 250 -0.18 22.39 31.93
CA ASP A 250 0.02 23.74 31.35
C ASP A 250 1.40 23.98 30.69
N SER A 251 2.28 22.98 30.61
CA SER A 251 3.64 23.18 30.05
C SER A 251 3.71 22.91 28.54
N ASP A 252 4.10 23.93 27.77
CA ASP A 252 4.47 23.84 26.35
C ASP A 252 5.99 23.86 26.12
N ASP A 253 6.79 23.89 27.18
CA ASP A 253 8.24 23.84 27.10
C ASP A 253 8.73 22.42 26.86
N LYS A 254 9.38 22.21 25.71
CA LYS A 254 9.91 20.92 25.28
C LYS A 254 10.98 20.38 26.23
N GLN A 255 11.76 21.26 26.85
CA GLN A 255 12.80 20.84 27.79
C GLN A 255 12.16 20.45 29.13
N GLU A 256 11.15 21.19 29.58
CA GLU A 256 10.39 20.86 30.79
C GLU A 256 9.66 19.51 30.66
N ILE A 257 9.06 19.21 29.51
CA ILE A 257 8.44 17.90 29.23
C ILE A 257 9.48 16.78 29.32
N ARG A 258 10.69 16.97 28.76
CA ARG A 258 11.77 15.99 28.89
C ARG A 258 12.24 15.82 30.34
N ASP A 259 12.36 16.91 31.08
CA ASP A 259 12.78 16.86 32.47
C ASP A 259 11.73 16.13 33.33
N ILE A 260 10.44 16.32 33.05
CA ILE A 260 9.34 15.58 33.67
C ILE A 260 9.36 14.10 33.27
N MET A 261 9.60 13.78 32.00
CA MET A 261 9.80 12.39 31.55
C MET A 261 10.92 11.72 32.35
N SER A 262 12.06 12.39 32.46
CA SER A 262 13.24 11.85 33.15
C SER A 262 13.00 11.69 34.67
N ASP A 263 12.26 12.60 35.29
CA ASP A 263 11.86 12.52 36.71
C ASP A 263 10.89 11.36 36.96
N VAL A 264 9.91 11.15 36.07
CA VAL A 264 8.99 9.99 36.11
C VAL A 264 9.75 8.68 35.95
N ILE A 265 10.68 8.60 34.98
CA ILE A 265 11.52 7.43 34.74
C ILE A 265 12.37 7.15 35.98
N LYS A 266 12.98 8.18 36.58
CA LYS A 266 13.80 8.05 37.78
C LYS A 266 13.00 7.55 38.98
N GLN A 267 11.80 8.07 39.21
CA GLN A 267 10.93 7.63 40.30
C GLN A 267 10.37 6.22 40.07
N ALA A 268 10.16 5.85 38.81
CA ALA A 268 9.76 4.51 38.44
C ALA A 268 10.90 3.49 38.53
N ASN A 269 12.17 3.90 38.36
CA ASN A 269 13.34 3.01 38.50
C ASN A 269 13.48 2.39 39.90
N ASP A 270 12.92 3.00 40.95
CA ASP A 270 12.87 2.41 42.30
C ASP A 270 11.80 1.29 42.43
N ILE A 271 10.83 1.24 41.49
CA ILE A 271 9.79 0.19 41.36
C ILE A 271 10.25 -0.89 40.36
N ILE A 272 11.00 -0.48 39.33
CA ILE A 272 11.59 -1.30 38.28
C ILE A 272 12.95 -1.84 38.75
N ILE A 273 13.01 -2.51 39.90
CA ILE A 273 14.17 -3.35 40.19
C ILE A 273 13.91 -4.71 39.54
N ASP A 274 14.42 -4.83 38.32
CA ASP A 274 14.37 -5.96 37.38
C ASP A 274 12.97 -6.45 36.97
N ILE A 275 12.24 -5.61 36.23
CA ILE A 275 11.37 -6.14 35.17
C ILE A 275 12.27 -6.34 33.97
N ASP A 276 12.87 -7.52 33.94
CA ASP A 276 13.65 -8.03 32.85
C ASP A 276 12.75 -8.19 31.63
N GLU A 277 12.26 -7.11 30.98
CA GLU A 277 11.43 -7.16 29.77
C GLU A 277 12.13 -6.48 28.59
N THR A 278 11.93 -7.03 27.40
CA THR A 278 12.45 -6.49 26.13
C THR A 278 11.39 -6.63 25.04
N TYR A 279 11.64 -6.01 23.88
CA TYR A 279 10.76 -6.17 22.74
C TYR A 279 10.64 -7.63 22.37
N CYS A 280 9.40 -8.09 22.21
CA CYS A 280 9.13 -9.44 21.75
C CYS A 280 9.92 -9.71 20.45
N PRO A 281 10.88 -10.66 20.45
CA PRO A 281 11.77 -10.89 19.32
C PRO A 281 11.00 -11.37 18.07
N ARG A 282 9.90 -12.10 18.27
CA ARG A 282 9.00 -12.53 17.18
C ARG A 282 8.38 -11.38 16.39
N CYS A 283 7.80 -10.40 17.08
CA CYS A 283 7.01 -9.34 16.44
C CYS A 283 7.71 -7.97 16.42
N GLY A 284 8.92 -7.89 16.94
CA GLY A 284 9.69 -6.64 17.05
C GLY A 284 8.94 -5.54 17.80
N GLY A 285 8.18 -5.90 18.84
CA GLY A 285 7.43 -4.92 19.62
C GLY A 285 6.07 -4.48 19.04
N LYS A 286 5.64 -5.03 17.90
CA LYS A 286 4.33 -4.68 17.30
C LYS A 286 3.15 -5.33 18.02
N GLY A 287 3.39 -6.44 18.72
CA GLY A 287 2.36 -7.29 19.32
C GLY A 287 1.43 -7.94 18.29
N THR A 288 1.74 -7.81 17.01
CA THR A 288 0.98 -8.39 15.92
C THR A 288 1.91 -8.87 14.81
N THR A 289 1.49 -9.87 14.07
CA THR A 289 2.15 -10.49 12.90
C THR A 289 1.16 -10.52 11.73
N GLY A 290 1.63 -10.80 10.51
CA GLY A 290 0.77 -10.86 9.34
C GLY A 290 0.31 -9.50 8.79
N LEU A 291 -0.33 -9.51 7.62
CA LEU A 291 -0.92 -8.31 7.00
C LEU A 291 -2.23 -7.90 7.68
N ILE A 292 -2.94 -8.87 8.27
CA ILE A 292 -4.23 -8.65 8.92
C ILE A 292 -4.12 -8.33 10.43
N GLY A 293 -2.89 -8.18 10.95
CA GLY A 293 -2.66 -7.78 12.34
C GLY A 293 -2.98 -8.88 13.35
N ASP A 294 -2.60 -10.11 13.02
CA ASP A 294 -2.78 -11.26 13.89
C ASP A 294 -2.05 -11.06 15.21
N LEU A 295 -2.66 -11.44 16.33
CA LEU A 295 -1.95 -11.38 17.62
C LEU A 295 -0.71 -12.27 17.54
N CYS A 296 0.44 -11.69 17.90
CA CYS A 296 1.69 -12.44 17.96
C CYS A 296 1.50 -13.66 18.86
N THR A 297 1.77 -14.86 18.37
CA THR A 297 1.63 -16.12 19.13
C THR A 297 2.54 -16.19 20.34
N TYR A 298 3.72 -15.56 20.26
CA TYR A 298 4.69 -15.53 21.34
C TYR A 298 4.25 -14.61 22.49
N CYS A 299 4.18 -13.30 22.25
CA CYS A 299 3.80 -12.35 23.29
C CYS A 299 2.29 -12.22 23.49
N LYS A 300 1.46 -12.92 22.71
CA LYS A 300 -0.01 -12.90 22.77
C LYS A 300 -0.61 -11.51 22.67
N GLY A 301 0.07 -10.63 21.94
CA GLY A 301 -0.31 -9.23 21.84
C GLY A 301 0.43 -8.30 22.77
N SER A 302 1.12 -8.75 23.82
CA SER A 302 1.72 -7.90 24.84
C SER A 302 2.82 -6.95 24.33
N CYS A 303 3.34 -7.16 23.12
CA CYS A 303 4.46 -6.42 22.51
C CYS A 303 5.83 -6.65 23.19
N PHE A 304 5.84 -7.02 24.46
CA PHE A 304 7.02 -7.28 25.27
C PHE A 304 6.97 -8.69 25.85
N VAL A 305 8.14 -9.22 26.18
CA VAL A 305 8.38 -10.50 26.87
C VAL A 305 9.54 -10.28 27.83
N SER A 306 9.78 -11.19 28.77
CA SER A 306 10.95 -11.08 29.64
C SER A 306 12.28 -11.19 28.85
N LYS A 307 13.43 -10.71 29.33
CA LYS A 307 14.71 -10.89 28.62
C LYS A 307 15.11 -12.35 28.67
N GLN A 308 14.83 -13.07 29.74
CA GLN A 308 14.91 -14.54 29.74
C GLN A 308 14.09 -15.14 28.58
N GLU A 309 12.80 -14.82 28.44
CA GLU A 309 11.98 -15.29 27.31
C GLU A 309 12.51 -14.81 25.95
N ALA A 310 13.13 -13.64 25.86
CA ALA A 310 13.71 -13.16 24.61
C ALA A 310 15.03 -13.85 24.25
N ASP A 311 15.86 -14.17 25.25
CA ASP A 311 17.13 -14.88 25.10
C ASP A 311 16.89 -16.37 24.80
N GLU A 312 15.82 -16.95 25.36
CA GLU A 312 15.36 -18.31 25.12
C GLU A 312 14.49 -18.44 23.85
N TYR A 313 14.19 -17.33 23.17
CA TYR A 313 13.34 -17.34 21.98
C TYR A 313 13.95 -18.19 20.86
N ASP A 314 13.21 -19.24 20.50
CA ASP A 314 13.49 -20.05 19.31
C ASP A 314 12.30 -19.99 18.35
N ASP A 315 12.56 -19.51 17.13
CA ASP A 315 11.56 -19.43 16.07
C ASP A 315 11.05 -20.82 15.65
N ALA A 316 11.87 -21.86 15.81
CA ALA A 316 11.51 -23.24 15.49
C ALA A 316 10.51 -23.85 16.48
N GLU A 317 10.44 -23.34 17.71
CA GLU A 317 9.49 -23.80 18.73
C GLU A 317 8.08 -23.23 18.52
N ILE A 318 7.95 -22.15 17.75
CA ILE A 318 6.64 -21.60 17.41
C ILE A 318 5.93 -22.54 16.43
N ASP A 319 4.66 -22.83 16.73
CA ASP A 319 3.76 -23.56 15.84
C ASP A 319 3.21 -22.63 14.75
N GLU A 320 4.10 -21.98 14.00
CA GLU A 320 3.78 -21.15 12.86
C GLU A 320 4.87 -21.30 11.79
N VAL A 321 4.46 -21.54 10.55
CA VAL A 321 5.34 -21.58 9.38
C VAL A 321 4.77 -20.66 8.30
N ASP A 322 5.61 -20.28 7.34
CA ASP A 322 5.15 -19.53 6.17
C ASP A 322 4.00 -20.28 5.48
N CYS A 323 2.94 -19.55 5.15
CA CYS A 323 1.80 -20.09 4.43
C CYS A 323 2.28 -20.78 3.14
N PRO A 324 1.99 -22.08 2.92
CA PRO A 324 2.51 -22.82 1.77
C PRO A 324 1.96 -22.33 0.43
N ARG A 325 0.81 -21.63 0.45
CA ARG A 325 0.19 -21.07 -0.75
C ARG A 325 0.84 -19.77 -1.22
N CYS A 326 1.12 -18.84 -0.30
CA CYS A 326 1.65 -17.51 -0.63
C CYS A 326 3.10 -17.30 -0.18
N CYS A 327 3.76 -18.35 0.32
CA CYS A 327 5.14 -18.34 0.79
C CYS A 327 5.43 -17.18 1.74
N GLY A 328 4.56 -16.96 2.72
CA GLY A 328 4.71 -15.88 3.72
C GLY A 328 4.33 -14.48 3.22
N ALA A 329 3.99 -14.28 1.94
CA ALA A 329 3.62 -12.95 1.45
C ALA A 329 2.31 -12.44 2.06
N GLY A 330 1.35 -13.34 2.32
CA GLY A 330 -0.01 -13.01 2.79
C GLY A 330 -0.97 -12.65 1.65
N THR A 331 -0.45 -12.37 0.45
CA THR A 331 -1.22 -12.04 -0.75
C THR A 331 -0.88 -12.94 -1.92
N THR A 332 -1.76 -12.98 -2.91
CA THR A 332 -1.63 -13.66 -4.21
C THR A 332 -2.08 -12.70 -5.32
N GLY A 333 -1.71 -12.98 -6.58
CA GLY A 333 -2.09 -12.12 -7.71
C GLY A 333 -1.24 -10.84 -7.84
N LEU A 334 -1.39 -10.12 -8.96
CA LEU A 334 -0.68 -8.86 -9.21
C LEU A 334 -1.28 -7.68 -8.45
N VAL A 335 -2.57 -7.76 -8.10
CA VAL A 335 -3.28 -6.73 -7.35
C VAL A 335 -3.23 -6.94 -5.84
N GLY A 336 -2.53 -7.98 -5.37
CA GLY A 336 -2.31 -8.24 -3.96
C GLY A 336 -3.58 -8.69 -3.23
N ASP A 337 -4.37 -9.56 -3.84
CA ASP A 337 -5.52 -10.17 -3.17
C ASP A 337 -5.06 -10.96 -1.95
N LEU A 338 -5.82 -10.93 -0.86
CA LEU A 338 -5.50 -11.72 0.32
C LEU A 338 -5.48 -13.20 -0.08
N CYS A 339 -4.43 -13.91 0.33
CA CYS A 339 -4.30 -15.33 0.03
C CYS A 339 -5.55 -16.09 0.52
N ALA A 340 -6.25 -16.82 -0.35
CA ALA A 340 -7.48 -17.53 0.06
C ALA A 340 -7.26 -18.58 1.17
N TYR A 341 -6.02 -19.05 1.36
CA TYR A 341 -5.70 -20.01 2.40
C TYR A 341 -5.44 -19.33 3.75
N CYS A 342 -4.36 -18.53 3.87
CA CYS A 342 -4.02 -17.86 5.13
C CYS A 342 -4.76 -16.53 5.36
N LYS A 343 -5.53 -16.04 4.39
CA LYS A 343 -6.34 -14.81 4.47
C LYS A 343 -5.54 -13.56 4.87
N GLY A 344 -4.25 -13.50 4.55
CA GLY A 344 -3.37 -12.40 4.92
C GLY A 344 -2.58 -12.59 6.22
N SER A 345 -2.76 -13.69 6.94
CA SER A 345 -2.01 -14.01 8.16
C SER A 345 -0.50 -14.14 7.93
N GLN A 346 -0.08 -14.43 6.69
CA GLN A 346 1.29 -14.76 6.29
C GLN A 346 1.77 -16.12 6.84
N PHE A 347 1.42 -16.44 8.06
CA PHE A 347 1.75 -17.69 8.74
C PHE A 347 0.52 -18.56 8.97
N VAL A 348 0.74 -19.87 9.07
CA VAL A 348 -0.25 -20.90 9.46
C VAL A 348 0.42 -21.89 10.42
N SER A 349 -0.35 -22.70 11.17
CA SER A 349 0.27 -23.72 12.02
C SER A 349 0.98 -24.81 11.23
N LYS A 350 1.90 -25.55 11.86
CA LYS A 350 2.63 -26.66 11.20
C LYS A 350 1.64 -27.72 10.68
N GLU A 351 0.64 -28.06 11.50
CA GLU A 351 -0.44 -28.97 11.10
C GLU A 351 -1.22 -28.45 9.88
N GLN A 352 -1.57 -27.15 9.86
CA GLN A 352 -2.26 -26.56 8.72
C GLN A 352 -1.40 -26.65 7.44
N ALA A 353 -0.12 -26.33 7.53
CA ALA A 353 0.79 -26.43 6.40
C ALA A 353 0.93 -27.86 5.86
N GLU A 354 0.96 -28.87 6.73
CA GLU A 354 0.98 -30.29 6.34
C GLU A 354 -0.32 -30.75 5.68
N GLN A 355 -1.46 -30.20 6.10
CA GLN A 355 -2.78 -30.49 5.54
C GLN A 355 -3.12 -29.64 4.30
N TYR A 356 -2.20 -28.79 3.83
CA TYR A 356 -2.46 -27.94 2.68
C TYR A 356 -2.61 -28.77 1.39
N ASP A 357 -3.81 -28.69 0.81
CA ASP A 357 -4.12 -29.23 -0.51
C ASP A 357 -4.59 -28.09 -1.42
N GLU A 358 -3.82 -27.82 -2.48
CA GLU A 358 -4.16 -26.79 -3.48
C GLU A 358 -5.50 -27.07 -4.16
N THR A 359 -5.90 -28.34 -4.29
CA THR A 359 -7.15 -28.73 -4.95
C THR A 359 -8.40 -28.39 -4.14
N GLU A 360 -8.26 -28.23 -2.82
CA GLU A 360 -9.35 -27.83 -1.93
C GLU A 360 -9.61 -26.32 -1.94
N ILE A 361 -8.68 -25.52 -2.46
CA ILE A 361 -8.87 -24.08 -2.62
C ILE A 361 -9.91 -23.81 -3.70
N ASP A 362 -10.86 -22.91 -3.42
CA ASP A 362 -11.86 -22.45 -4.39
C ASP A 362 -11.29 -21.35 -5.30
N GLU A 363 -10.08 -21.55 -5.81
CA GLU A 363 -9.45 -20.64 -6.77
C GLU A 363 -8.72 -21.46 -7.83
N VAL A 364 -8.85 -21.04 -9.09
CA VAL A 364 -8.16 -21.61 -10.25
C VAL A 364 -7.57 -20.50 -11.09
N ASP A 365 -6.59 -20.83 -11.93
CA ASP A 365 -6.04 -19.89 -12.90
C ASP A 365 -7.15 -19.26 -13.73
N CYS A 366 -7.11 -17.93 -13.84
CA CYS A 366 -8.08 -17.19 -14.64
C CYS A 366 -8.11 -17.74 -16.09
N PRO A 367 -9.27 -18.22 -16.59
CA PRO A 367 -9.35 -18.87 -17.90
C PRO A 367 -9.08 -17.89 -19.06
N ARG A 368 -9.28 -16.58 -18.83
CA ARG A 368 -8.95 -15.54 -19.83
C ARG A 368 -7.44 -15.38 -20.00
N CYS A 369 -6.69 -15.25 -18.90
CA CYS A 369 -5.26 -14.89 -18.93
C CYS A 369 -4.29 -16.02 -18.52
N TYR A 370 -4.82 -17.21 -18.23
CA TYR A 370 -4.07 -18.40 -17.85
C TYR A 370 -3.10 -18.12 -16.69
N GLY A 371 -3.63 -17.55 -15.61
CA GLY A 371 -2.85 -17.24 -14.39
C GLY A 371 -1.91 -16.04 -14.51
N ARG A 372 -1.75 -15.40 -15.68
CA ARG A 372 -0.81 -14.27 -15.82
C ARG A 372 -1.28 -12.99 -15.11
N GLY A 373 -2.59 -12.77 -15.05
CA GLY A 373 -3.18 -11.53 -14.55
C GLY A 373 -3.19 -10.39 -15.57
N THR A 374 -2.42 -10.52 -16.67
CA THR A 374 -2.31 -9.51 -17.73
C THR A 374 -2.55 -10.07 -19.13
N LYS A 375 -2.87 -9.18 -20.07
CA LYS A 375 -3.05 -9.41 -21.51
C LYS A 375 -2.42 -8.26 -22.29
N GLY A 376 -2.27 -8.43 -23.61
CA GLY A 376 -1.70 -7.39 -24.46
C GLY A 376 -0.17 -7.34 -24.41
N LEU A 377 0.43 -6.54 -25.30
CA LEU A 377 1.89 -6.37 -25.38
C LEU A 377 2.43 -5.49 -24.23
N VAL A 378 1.62 -4.55 -23.75
CA VAL A 378 1.97 -3.61 -22.66
C VAL A 378 1.57 -4.12 -21.27
N GLY A 379 1.03 -5.34 -21.18
CA GLY A 379 0.68 -5.97 -19.91
C GLY A 379 -0.52 -5.33 -19.23
N ASP A 380 -1.56 -5.00 -19.99
CA ASP A 380 -2.82 -4.51 -19.43
C ASP A 380 -3.41 -5.54 -18.47
N LEU A 381 -4.03 -5.08 -17.39
CA LEU A 381 -4.75 -5.97 -16.48
C LEU A 381 -5.83 -6.72 -17.25
N CYS A 382 -5.92 -8.02 -17.02
CA CYS A 382 -6.91 -8.86 -17.66
C CYS A 382 -8.32 -8.33 -17.38
N ALA A 383 -9.14 -8.04 -18.40
CA ALA A 383 -10.49 -7.51 -18.17
C ALA A 383 -11.42 -8.44 -17.36
N TYR A 384 -11.10 -9.74 -17.28
CA TYR A 384 -11.87 -10.69 -16.50
C TYR A 384 -11.45 -10.74 -15.03
N CYS A 385 -10.21 -11.13 -14.72
CA CYS A 385 -9.74 -11.23 -13.34
C CYS A 385 -9.11 -9.94 -12.78
N GLN A 386 -8.97 -8.90 -13.60
CA GLN A 386 -8.46 -7.57 -13.21
C GLN A 386 -7.08 -7.59 -12.53
N GLY A 387 -6.25 -8.58 -12.85
CA GLY A 387 -4.91 -8.74 -12.27
C GLY A 387 -4.83 -9.71 -11.09
N SER A 388 -5.95 -10.24 -10.61
CA SER A 388 -5.98 -11.23 -9.51
C SER A 388 -5.26 -12.53 -9.82
N GLN A 389 -5.00 -12.83 -11.10
CA GLN A 389 -4.42 -14.09 -11.62
C GLN A 389 -5.34 -15.31 -11.45
N PHE A 390 -6.03 -15.40 -10.32
CA PHE A 390 -6.96 -16.45 -9.97
C PHE A 390 -8.41 -15.94 -9.95
N VAL A 391 -9.36 -16.86 -10.13
CA VAL A 391 -10.80 -16.64 -9.98
C VAL A 391 -11.41 -17.86 -9.27
N SER A 392 -12.63 -17.77 -8.75
CA SER A 392 -13.27 -18.94 -8.13
C SER A 392 -13.57 -20.04 -9.14
N LYS A 393 -13.74 -21.29 -8.68
CA LYS A 393 -14.09 -22.41 -9.57
C LYS A 393 -15.41 -22.14 -10.31
N GLU A 394 -16.39 -21.59 -9.59
CA GLU A 394 -17.68 -21.17 -10.17
C GLU A 394 -17.50 -20.07 -11.24
N GLN A 395 -16.67 -19.05 -10.97
CA GLN A 395 -16.38 -18.00 -11.96
C GLN A 395 -15.74 -18.59 -13.21
N ALA A 396 -14.76 -19.49 -13.07
CA ALA A 396 -14.11 -20.15 -14.19
C ALA A 396 -15.09 -20.98 -15.04
N GLU A 397 -16.03 -21.69 -14.42
CA GLU A 397 -17.08 -22.44 -15.13
C GLU A 397 -18.07 -21.55 -15.89
N GLN A 398 -18.36 -20.35 -15.35
CA GLN A 398 -19.25 -19.38 -15.96
C GLN A 398 -18.56 -18.46 -16.98
N TYR A 399 -17.26 -18.64 -17.19
CA TYR A 399 -16.48 -17.80 -18.09
C TYR A 399 -16.99 -17.92 -19.54
N ASP A 400 -17.34 -16.77 -20.11
CA ASP A 400 -17.80 -16.63 -21.48
C ASP A 400 -17.04 -15.49 -22.15
N GLU A 401 -16.18 -15.84 -23.10
CA GLU A 401 -15.35 -14.90 -23.85
C GLU A 401 -16.19 -13.83 -24.56
N THR A 402 -17.41 -14.16 -25.00
CA THR A 402 -18.27 -13.23 -25.77
C THR A 402 -18.80 -12.08 -24.92
N LYS A 403 -18.85 -12.26 -23.59
CA LYS A 403 -19.28 -11.24 -22.62
C LYS A 403 -18.17 -10.26 -22.25
N ILE A 404 -16.92 -10.54 -22.62
CA ILE A 404 -15.82 -9.61 -22.40
C ILE A 404 -15.93 -8.47 -23.40
N ASP A 405 -15.81 -7.24 -22.91
CA ASP A 405 -15.80 -6.03 -23.73
C ASP A 405 -14.38 -5.74 -24.25
N GLU A 406 -13.81 -6.70 -24.97
CA GLU A 406 -12.51 -6.59 -25.62
C GLU A 406 -12.57 -7.28 -26.99
N VAL A 407 -12.15 -6.57 -28.03
CA VAL A 407 -11.94 -7.12 -29.38
C VAL A 407 -10.55 -6.74 -29.88
N GLU A 408 -10.04 -7.48 -30.86
CA GLU A 408 -8.75 -7.15 -31.48
C GLU A 408 -8.77 -5.73 -32.04
N CYS A 409 -7.71 -4.97 -31.78
CA CYS A 409 -7.60 -3.60 -32.24
C CYS A 409 -7.72 -3.53 -33.78
N PRO A 410 -8.69 -2.76 -34.34
CA PRO A 410 -8.93 -2.73 -35.79
C PRO A 410 -7.77 -2.11 -36.59
N ARG A 411 -6.95 -1.25 -35.96
CA ARG A 411 -5.77 -0.64 -36.59
C ARG A 411 -4.62 -1.63 -36.81
N CYS A 412 -4.35 -2.49 -35.82
CA CYS A 412 -3.18 -3.36 -35.81
C CYS A 412 -3.51 -4.86 -35.85
N TYR A 413 -4.79 -5.21 -35.95
CA TYR A 413 -5.30 -6.57 -36.00
C TYR A 413 -4.73 -7.45 -34.89
N GLY A 414 -4.86 -6.98 -33.64
CA GLY A 414 -4.40 -7.71 -32.46
C GLY A 414 -2.88 -7.73 -32.23
N ARG A 415 -2.05 -7.16 -33.11
CA ARG A 415 -0.59 -7.20 -32.94
C ARG A 415 -0.07 -6.30 -31.82
N GLY A 416 -0.74 -5.16 -31.62
CA GLY A 416 -0.30 -4.10 -30.69
C GLY A 416 0.75 -3.17 -31.30
N THR A 417 1.34 -3.53 -32.44
CA THR A 417 2.36 -2.75 -33.13
C THR A 417 2.04 -2.51 -34.60
N THR A 418 2.56 -1.43 -35.16
CA THR A 418 2.58 -1.12 -36.60
C THR A 418 4.04 -0.97 -37.08
N GLY A 419 4.24 -0.80 -38.40
CA GLY A 419 5.57 -0.65 -38.96
C GLY A 419 6.39 -1.95 -39.03
N LEU A 420 7.62 -1.85 -39.55
CA LEU A 420 8.61 -2.95 -39.55
C LEU A 420 9.49 -2.96 -38.29
N VAL A 421 9.57 -1.82 -37.60
CA VAL A 421 10.35 -1.65 -36.37
C VAL A 421 9.53 -1.91 -35.11
N GLY A 422 8.25 -2.27 -35.25
CA GLY A 422 7.38 -2.61 -34.12
C GLY A 422 6.96 -1.40 -33.29
N ASP A 423 6.68 -0.27 -33.93
CA ASP A 423 6.16 0.90 -33.23
C ASP A 423 4.83 0.55 -32.55
N LEU A 424 4.61 1.03 -31.34
CA LEU A 424 3.34 0.83 -30.66
C LEU A 424 2.22 1.42 -31.52
N CYS A 425 1.14 0.65 -31.70
CA CYS A 425 0.00 1.08 -32.49
C CYS A 425 -0.54 2.41 -31.94
N ALA A 426 -0.65 3.45 -32.77
CA ALA A 426 -1.13 4.76 -32.31
C ALA A 426 -2.55 4.74 -31.71
N TYR A 427 -3.37 3.75 -32.10
CA TYR A 427 -4.73 3.60 -31.60
C TYR A 427 -4.78 2.86 -30.25
N CYS A 428 -4.41 1.58 -30.20
CA CYS A 428 -4.45 0.79 -28.97
C CYS A 428 -3.22 0.95 -28.07
N LYS A 429 -2.19 1.69 -28.50
CA LYS A 429 -0.95 1.97 -27.74
C LYS A 429 -0.20 0.72 -27.26
N GLY A 430 -0.35 -0.40 -27.96
CA GLY A 430 0.26 -1.67 -27.57
C GLY A 430 -0.67 -2.64 -26.84
N SER A 431 -1.88 -2.21 -26.47
CA SER A 431 -2.81 -3.07 -25.73
C SER A 431 -3.27 -4.30 -26.49
N GLN A 432 -3.13 -4.32 -27.83
CA GLN A 432 -3.62 -5.37 -28.74
C GLN A 432 -5.15 -5.44 -28.84
N PHE A 433 -5.87 -5.11 -27.77
CA PHE A 433 -7.31 -5.11 -27.67
C PHE A 433 -7.85 -3.70 -27.41
N VAL A 434 -9.11 -3.47 -27.76
CA VAL A 434 -9.90 -2.26 -27.48
C VAL A 434 -11.33 -2.67 -27.11
N SER A 435 -12.15 -1.79 -26.55
CA SER A 435 -13.56 -2.11 -26.29
C SER A 435 -14.35 -2.26 -27.59
N LYS A 436 -15.51 -2.94 -27.52
CA LYS A 436 -16.40 -3.09 -28.68
C LYS A 436 -16.84 -1.73 -29.23
N GLU A 437 -17.18 -0.80 -28.34
CA GLU A 437 -17.53 0.58 -28.70
C GLU A 437 -16.37 1.30 -29.40
N GLN A 438 -15.14 1.19 -28.88
CA GLN A 438 -13.96 1.77 -29.51
C GLN A 438 -13.75 1.21 -30.91
N ALA A 439 -13.88 -0.11 -31.09
CA ALA A 439 -13.76 -0.73 -32.39
C ALA A 439 -14.84 -0.27 -33.39
N GLU A 440 -16.07 -0.05 -32.94
CA GLU A 440 -17.16 0.48 -33.77
C GLU A 440 -16.95 1.96 -34.16
N GLN A 441 -16.38 2.76 -33.27
CA GLN A 441 -16.07 4.17 -33.49
C GLN A 441 -14.73 4.41 -34.19
N TYR A 442 -14.00 3.35 -34.53
CA TYR A 442 -12.68 3.48 -35.14
C TYR A 442 -12.76 4.15 -36.52
N ASP A 443 -12.15 5.34 -36.61
CA ASP A 443 -11.92 6.06 -37.85
C ASP A 443 -10.41 6.24 -38.07
N GLU A 444 -9.88 5.62 -39.13
CA GLU A 444 -8.48 5.75 -39.51
C GLU A 444 -8.08 7.22 -39.80
N THR A 445 -9.01 8.06 -40.24
CA THR A 445 -8.73 9.46 -40.58
C THR A 445 -8.50 10.34 -39.36
N GLU A 446 -8.99 9.95 -38.20
CA GLU A 446 -8.78 10.68 -36.94
C GLU A 446 -7.39 10.45 -36.35
N ILE A 447 -6.69 9.38 -36.77
CA ILE A 447 -5.32 9.10 -36.32
C ILE A 447 -4.36 10.11 -36.94
N ASP A 448 -3.46 10.68 -36.12
CA ASP A 448 -2.35 11.53 -36.60
C ASP A 448 -1.21 10.69 -37.18
N GLU A 449 -1.53 9.80 -38.12
CA GLU A 449 -0.57 8.98 -38.86
C GLU A 449 -1.01 8.88 -40.31
N VAL A 450 -0.05 9.05 -41.23
CA VAL A 450 -0.23 8.80 -42.66
C VAL A 450 0.91 7.94 -43.17
N GLU A 451 0.69 7.24 -44.28
CA GLU A 451 1.76 6.51 -44.94
C GLU A 451 2.93 7.44 -45.23
N CYS A 452 4.14 6.96 -44.95
CA CYS A 452 5.36 7.74 -45.14
C CYS A 452 5.48 8.17 -46.61
N PRO A 453 5.54 9.49 -46.91
CA PRO A 453 5.55 9.99 -48.29
C PRO A 453 6.81 9.58 -49.08
N ARG A 454 7.90 9.23 -48.38
CA ARG A 454 9.14 8.74 -49.00
C ARG A 454 9.04 7.31 -49.54
N CYS A 455 8.39 6.42 -48.79
CA CYS A 455 8.36 4.99 -49.10
C CYS A 455 6.96 4.45 -49.42
N TYR A 456 5.95 5.31 -49.40
CA TYR A 456 4.54 4.98 -49.67
C TYR A 456 4.08 3.81 -48.81
N GLY A 457 4.26 3.95 -47.50
CA GLY A 457 3.83 2.94 -46.53
C GLY A 457 4.65 1.64 -46.51
N ARG A 458 5.68 1.46 -47.36
CA ARG A 458 6.49 0.23 -47.38
C ARG A 458 7.45 0.08 -46.21
N GLY A 459 7.89 1.19 -45.62
CA GLY A 459 8.91 1.22 -44.57
C GLY A 459 10.34 0.98 -45.08
N THR A 460 10.51 0.57 -46.33
CA THR A 460 11.79 0.30 -46.98
C THR A 460 11.95 1.03 -48.31
N THR A 461 13.19 1.23 -48.73
CA THR A 461 13.59 1.82 -50.02
C THR A 461 14.76 1.04 -50.64
N GLY A 462 14.94 1.20 -51.95
CA GLY A 462 15.98 0.50 -52.70
C GLY A 462 15.60 -0.94 -53.06
N LEU A 463 16.46 -1.58 -53.85
CA LEU A 463 16.24 -2.95 -54.33
C LEU A 463 16.41 -4.00 -53.22
N VAL A 464 17.33 -3.75 -52.29
CA VAL A 464 17.62 -4.68 -51.18
C VAL A 464 16.77 -4.41 -49.92
N GLY A 465 15.79 -3.50 -50.01
CA GLY A 465 14.82 -3.27 -48.93
C GLY A 465 15.41 -2.64 -47.67
N ASN A 466 16.25 -1.61 -47.80
CA ASN A 466 16.79 -0.92 -46.62
C ASN A 466 15.69 -0.13 -45.92
N LEU A 467 15.79 0.04 -44.60
CA LEU A 467 14.88 0.91 -43.87
C LEU A 467 14.89 2.31 -44.50
N CYS A 468 13.69 2.84 -44.74
CA CYS A 468 13.51 4.17 -45.30
C CYS A 468 14.24 5.21 -44.43
N ALA A 469 15.11 6.04 -45.00
CA ALA A 469 15.84 7.05 -44.25
C ALA A 469 14.93 8.07 -43.53
N TYR A 470 13.71 8.28 -44.03
CA TYR A 470 12.76 9.23 -43.46
C TYR A 470 11.97 8.64 -42.29
N CYS A 471 11.19 7.58 -42.52
CA CYS A 471 10.38 6.94 -41.45
C CYS A 471 11.12 5.84 -40.68
N LYS A 472 12.35 5.49 -41.06
CA LYS A 472 13.20 4.51 -40.39
C LYS A 472 12.57 3.13 -40.20
N GLY A 473 11.64 2.74 -41.09
CA GLY A 473 10.93 1.46 -41.01
C GLY A 473 9.56 1.53 -40.36
N SER A 474 9.15 2.66 -39.79
CA SER A 474 7.84 2.84 -39.13
C SER A 474 6.65 2.71 -40.07
N ARG A 475 6.86 2.83 -41.40
CA ARG A 475 5.84 2.85 -42.47
C ARG A 475 4.90 4.05 -42.41
N TYR A 476 4.55 4.53 -41.23
CA TYR A 476 3.72 5.71 -40.98
C TYR A 476 4.55 6.84 -40.35
N VAL A 477 4.11 8.07 -40.54
CA VAL A 477 4.63 9.30 -39.92
C VAL A 477 3.46 10.21 -39.55
N SER A 478 3.65 11.20 -38.67
CA SER A 478 2.56 12.12 -38.33
C SER A 478 2.14 13.01 -39.50
N LYS A 479 0.90 13.53 -39.51
CA LYS A 479 0.42 14.43 -40.58
C LYS A 479 1.30 15.67 -40.69
N LYS A 480 1.79 16.18 -39.55
CA LYS A 480 2.75 17.28 -39.50
C LYS A 480 4.09 16.91 -40.14
N GLN A 481 4.65 15.74 -39.81
CA GLN A 481 5.91 15.27 -40.41
C GLN A 481 5.74 15.11 -41.93
N ALA A 482 4.66 14.46 -42.38
CA ALA A 482 4.36 14.32 -43.80
C ALA A 482 4.25 15.67 -44.52
N GLY A 483 3.61 16.68 -43.91
CA GLY A 483 3.53 18.05 -44.47
C GLY A 483 4.86 18.80 -44.51
N GLN A 484 5.85 18.37 -43.74
CA GLN A 484 7.22 18.91 -43.74
C GLN A 484 8.18 18.11 -44.63
N TYR A 485 7.72 17.03 -45.25
CA TYR A 485 8.53 16.21 -46.12
C TYR A 485 8.95 17.03 -47.34
N ASP A 486 10.27 17.10 -47.53
CA ASP A 486 10.90 17.76 -48.66
C ASP A 486 12.00 16.82 -49.17
N GLU A 487 11.78 16.24 -50.35
CA GLU A 487 12.72 15.30 -50.96
C GLU A 487 14.10 15.93 -51.17
N ALA A 488 14.19 17.25 -51.43
CA ALA A 488 15.46 17.92 -51.67
C ALA A 488 16.32 18.06 -50.40
N LYS A 489 15.71 17.97 -49.20
CA LYS A 489 16.43 18.00 -47.92
C LYS A 489 17.01 16.64 -47.54
N ILE A 490 16.64 15.58 -48.24
CA ILE A 490 17.22 14.26 -48.03
C ILE A 490 18.51 14.18 -48.84
N ASP A 491 19.64 13.93 -48.16
CA ASP A 491 20.94 13.75 -48.80
C ASP A 491 21.04 12.39 -49.51
N GLU A 492 20.21 12.20 -50.53
CA GLU A 492 20.13 10.99 -51.35
C GLU A 492 19.93 11.35 -52.83
N VAL A 493 20.92 11.03 -53.66
CA VAL A 493 20.86 11.15 -55.12
C VAL A 493 20.98 9.77 -55.77
N ASP A 494 20.47 9.64 -56.99
CA ASP A 494 20.60 8.38 -57.74
C ASP A 494 22.08 8.00 -57.86
N CYS A 495 22.36 6.73 -57.57
CA CYS A 495 23.72 6.23 -57.58
C CYS A 495 24.33 6.42 -58.98
N PRO A 496 25.45 7.16 -59.11
CA PRO A 496 26.02 7.54 -60.41
C PRO A 496 26.53 6.32 -61.18
N ARG A 497 26.88 5.24 -60.46
CA ARG A 497 27.37 4.00 -61.04
C ARG A 497 26.27 3.13 -61.66
N CYS A 498 25.06 3.14 -61.11
CA CYS A 498 23.95 2.29 -61.59
C CYS A 498 22.72 3.08 -62.06
N HIS A 499 22.80 4.41 -62.07
CA HIS A 499 21.72 5.33 -62.43
C HIS A 499 20.39 4.98 -61.74
N GLY A 500 20.43 4.79 -60.41
CA GLY A 500 19.23 4.46 -59.63
C GLY A 500 18.72 3.02 -59.76
N LYS A 501 19.30 2.16 -60.61
CA LYS A 501 18.80 0.78 -60.79
C LYS A 501 19.11 -0.15 -59.61
N GLY A 502 20.22 0.08 -58.91
CA GLY A 502 20.70 -0.78 -57.81
C GLY A 502 21.53 -1.98 -58.28
N VAL A 503 21.59 -2.21 -59.59
CA VAL A 503 22.37 -3.27 -60.23
C VAL A 503 23.21 -2.71 -61.38
N THR A 504 24.30 -3.39 -61.74
CA THR A 504 25.22 -3.00 -62.82
C THR A 504 25.49 -4.17 -63.76
N GLY A 505 25.76 -3.87 -65.04
CA GLY A 505 26.05 -4.87 -66.06
C GLY A 505 24.81 -5.64 -66.56
N LEU A 506 25.00 -6.48 -67.59
CA LEU A 506 23.92 -7.26 -68.22
C LEU A 506 23.48 -8.46 -67.37
N VAL A 507 24.34 -8.93 -66.47
CA VAL A 507 24.05 -10.05 -65.54
C VAL A 507 23.27 -9.57 -64.31
N GLY A 508 23.22 -8.26 -64.05
CA GLY A 508 22.44 -7.68 -62.96
C GLY A 508 23.11 -7.77 -61.58
N ASP A 509 24.45 -7.71 -61.52
CA ASP A 509 25.18 -7.74 -60.25
C ASP A 509 24.76 -6.57 -59.35
N ILE A 510 24.62 -6.81 -58.04
CA ILE A 510 24.35 -5.74 -57.05
C ILE A 510 25.42 -4.65 -57.20
N CYS A 511 24.98 -3.41 -57.40
CA CYS A 511 25.87 -2.28 -57.58
C CYS A 511 26.75 -2.13 -56.34
N LYS A 512 28.07 -2.32 -56.48
CA LYS A 512 28.99 -2.28 -55.34
C LYS A 512 29.10 -0.90 -54.67
N LEU A 513 28.75 0.19 -55.39
CA LEU A 513 28.80 1.55 -54.84
C LEU A 513 27.63 1.82 -53.90
N CYS A 514 26.40 1.59 -54.35
CA CYS A 514 25.20 1.80 -53.51
C CYS A 514 24.78 0.54 -52.75
N GLN A 515 25.42 -0.60 -52.98
CA GLN A 515 25.07 -1.90 -52.40
C GLN A 515 23.59 -2.26 -52.61
N GLY A 516 23.03 -1.92 -53.78
CA GLY A 516 21.61 -2.15 -54.08
C GLY A 516 20.63 -1.15 -53.44
N LYS A 517 21.11 -0.14 -52.71
CA LYS A 517 20.30 0.95 -52.14
C LYS A 517 19.68 1.88 -53.19
N GLN A 518 20.14 1.80 -54.44
CA GLN A 518 19.75 2.64 -55.58
C GLN A 518 20.18 4.11 -55.46
N LYS A 519 20.17 4.69 -54.26
CA LYS A 519 20.65 6.05 -53.96
C LYS A 519 21.93 6.05 -53.12
N VAL A 520 22.68 7.16 -53.17
CA VAL A 520 23.89 7.45 -52.36
C VAL A 520 23.87 8.90 -51.88
N SER A 521 24.69 9.28 -50.89
CA SER A 521 24.79 10.69 -50.45
C SER A 521 25.42 11.60 -51.50
N ASN A 522 25.17 12.91 -51.44
CA ASN A 522 25.83 13.87 -52.33
C ASN A 522 27.35 13.84 -52.20
N ARG A 523 27.87 13.59 -50.99
CA ARG A 523 29.31 13.41 -50.77
C ARG A 523 29.84 12.20 -51.54
N THR A 524 29.18 11.05 -51.44
CA THR A 524 29.58 9.83 -52.16
C THR A 524 29.43 10.01 -53.68
N TYR A 525 28.38 10.71 -54.13
CA TYR A 525 28.17 11.06 -55.54
C TYR A 525 29.32 11.92 -56.09
N LYS A 526 29.68 13.01 -55.39
CA LYS A 526 30.80 13.89 -55.77
C LYS A 526 32.13 13.14 -55.80
N ALA A 527 32.44 12.39 -54.73
CA ALA A 527 33.67 11.61 -54.66
C ALA A 527 33.79 10.57 -55.78
N TYR A 528 32.69 9.91 -56.15
CA TYR A 528 32.68 8.99 -57.28
C TYR A 528 32.91 9.71 -58.61
N ASN A 529 32.23 10.84 -58.84
CA ASN A 529 32.40 11.60 -60.07
C ASN A 529 33.79 12.22 -60.18
N GLU A 530 34.40 12.70 -59.10
CA GLU A 530 35.80 13.21 -59.11
C GLU A 530 36.83 12.12 -59.43
N GLN A 531 36.51 10.86 -59.15
CA GLN A 531 37.42 9.73 -59.39
C GLN A 531 37.26 9.12 -60.79
N PHE A 532 36.06 9.19 -61.38
CA PHE A 532 35.70 8.43 -62.58
C PHE A 532 35.13 9.27 -63.73
N ASN A 533 34.88 10.56 -63.54
CA ASN A 533 34.62 11.55 -64.59
C ASN A 533 35.70 12.64 -64.56
#